data_AF-A0A7W4HPM9-F1
#
_entry.id   AF-A0A7W4HPM9-F1
#
_cell.length_a   1.000
_cell.length_b   1.000
_cell.length_c   1.000
_cell.angle_alpha   90.00
_cell.angle_beta   90.00
_cell.angle_gamma   90.00
#
_symmetry.space_group_name_H-M   'P 1'
#
loop_
_entity.id
_entity.type
_entity.pdbx_description
1 polymer ?
#
loop_
_entity_poly.entity_id
_entity_poly.type
_entity_poly.pdbx_seq_one_letter_code
_entity_poly.pdbx_strand_id
1 'polypeptide(L)'
;MGLIKFANSTIGTVAFGALSGGIGAELSGGNFWQGAVTGGIVAGLNHAMHKMGGEDPRKPIKKIKKFPKFKIIKDNYPKDNPDGSHAHPSKDGYKNQCAIRVGYALKKSGVDISSYDPTNQTSEGYPRWSKGLAMWLRSNYGEPIIRTQEHFDLYWKKGAQGLIYQAPPKGSTVGHIDIIYGGGKTGSGYYSASEIWYWPIK
;
A
#
# COMPACT_ATOMS: atom_id res chain seq x y z
N MET A 1 -8.10 13.18 -25.78
CA MET A 1 -8.53 11.78 -25.51
C MET A 1 -7.36 10.76 -25.53
N GLY A 2 -6.13 11.13 -25.15
CA GLY A 2 -4.93 10.28 -25.34
C GLY A 2 -4.11 9.92 -24.08
N LEU A 3 -4.11 10.75 -23.04
CA LEU A 3 -3.24 10.58 -21.86
C LEU A 3 -3.79 9.60 -20.80
N ILE A 4 -5.12 9.45 -20.71
CA ILE A 4 -5.79 8.60 -19.70
C ILE A 4 -5.64 7.10 -20.04
N LYS A 5 -5.37 6.76 -21.30
CA LYS A 5 -5.07 5.37 -21.71
C LYS A 5 -3.62 4.95 -21.45
N PHE A 6 -2.71 5.88 -21.18
CA PHE A 6 -1.29 5.56 -20.95
C PHE A 6 -1.03 5.09 -19.50
N ALA A 7 -1.77 5.61 -18.53
CA ALA A 7 -1.69 5.19 -17.13
C ALA A 7 -2.34 3.82 -16.85
N ASN A 8 -3.26 3.38 -17.70
CA ASN A 8 -3.96 2.09 -17.60
C ASN A 8 -3.41 1.00 -18.55
N SER A 9 -2.31 1.25 -19.26
CA SER A 9 -1.77 0.28 -20.22
C SER A 9 -0.32 -0.09 -19.92
N THR A 10 0.02 -1.30 -20.35
CA THR A 10 1.32 -1.97 -20.52
C THR A 10 2.57 -1.07 -20.48
N ILE A 11 2.48 0.15 -21.01
CA ILE A 11 3.56 1.12 -21.07
C ILE A 11 3.96 1.65 -19.68
N GLY A 12 3.03 1.78 -18.74
CA GLY A 12 3.34 2.25 -17.37
C GLY A 12 4.19 1.27 -16.54
N THR A 13 3.99 -0.04 -16.74
CA THR A 13 4.78 -1.09 -16.04
C THR A 13 6.19 -1.20 -16.65
N VAL A 14 6.29 -1.13 -17.98
CA VAL A 14 7.56 -1.13 -18.69
C VAL A 14 8.37 0.14 -18.37
N ALA A 15 7.72 1.30 -18.31
CA ALA A 15 8.37 2.56 -17.91
C ALA A 15 8.88 2.53 -16.47
N PHE A 16 8.15 1.92 -15.53
CA PHE A 16 8.60 1.76 -14.14
C PHE A 16 9.77 0.78 -13.98
N GLY A 17 9.78 -0.30 -14.77
CA GLY A 17 10.92 -1.22 -14.84
C GLY A 17 12.16 -0.54 -15.40
N ALA A 18 12.01 0.25 -16.46
CA ALA A 18 13.11 0.99 -17.06
C ALA A 18 13.68 2.06 -16.12
N LEU A 19 12.84 2.83 -15.43
CA LEU A 19 13.32 3.84 -14.49
C LEU A 19 14.04 3.22 -13.28
N SER A 20 13.51 2.11 -12.74
CA SER A 20 14.12 1.43 -11.58
C SER A 20 15.41 0.69 -11.94
N GLY A 21 15.49 0.09 -13.14
CA GLY A 21 16.71 -0.52 -13.65
C GLY A 21 17.83 0.49 -13.90
N GLY A 22 17.50 1.68 -14.41
CA GLY A 22 18.48 2.75 -14.64
C GLY A 22 19.10 3.28 -13.36
N ILE A 23 18.26 3.56 -12.36
CA ILE A 23 18.72 4.05 -11.03
C ILE A 23 19.52 2.95 -10.29
N GLY A 24 19.11 1.69 -10.40
CA GLY A 24 19.81 0.56 -9.77
C GLY A 24 21.18 0.25 -10.40
N ALA A 25 21.33 0.44 -11.72
CA ALA A 25 22.61 0.27 -12.40
C ALA A 25 23.61 1.38 -12.04
N GLU A 26 23.16 2.64 -11.97
CA GLU A 26 24.02 3.78 -11.60
C GLU A 26 24.54 3.66 -10.16
N LEU A 27 23.71 3.17 -9.23
CA LEU A 27 24.09 2.92 -7.84
C LEU A 27 25.04 1.73 -7.64
N SER A 28 25.12 0.81 -8.61
CA SER A 28 26.03 -0.34 -8.60
C SER A 28 27.28 -0.15 -9.47
N GLY A 29 27.51 1.07 -9.96
CA GLY A 29 28.68 1.44 -10.77
C GLY A 29 28.55 1.19 -12.28
N GLY A 30 27.34 0.90 -12.76
CA GLY A 30 27.00 0.68 -14.17
C GLY A 30 26.28 1.85 -14.84
N ASN A 31 26.00 1.73 -16.15
CA ASN A 31 25.39 2.80 -16.95
C ASN A 31 23.85 2.84 -16.80
N PHE A 32 23.30 4.01 -16.47
CA PHE A 32 21.88 4.30 -16.38
C PHE A 32 21.06 3.80 -17.59
N TRP A 33 21.53 4.07 -18.81
CA TRP A 33 20.82 3.67 -20.05
C TRP A 33 20.75 2.15 -20.21
N GLN A 34 21.83 1.45 -19.84
CA GLN A 34 21.87 -0.01 -19.89
C GLN A 34 20.98 -0.64 -18.82
N GLY A 35 20.96 -0.05 -17.62
CA GLY A 35 20.05 -0.40 -16.54
C GLY A 35 18.59 -0.20 -16.94
N ALA A 36 18.27 0.89 -17.63
CA ALA A 36 16.92 1.19 -18.05
C ALA A 36 16.40 0.26 -19.15
N VAL A 37 17.25 -0.11 -20.11
CA VAL A 37 16.91 -1.13 -21.10
C VAL A 37 16.67 -2.49 -20.44
N THR A 38 17.55 -2.89 -19.50
CA THR A 38 17.45 -4.17 -18.80
C THR A 38 16.18 -4.24 -17.95
N GLY A 39 15.90 -3.19 -17.16
CA GLY A 39 14.70 -3.11 -16.35
C GLY A 39 13.41 -3.02 -17.17
N GLY A 40 13.45 -2.37 -18.34
CA GLY A 40 12.35 -2.34 -19.30
C GLY A 40 12.06 -3.71 -19.92
N ILE A 41 13.10 -4.48 -20.26
CA ILE A 41 12.97 -5.84 -20.80
C ILE A 41 12.42 -6.80 -19.75
N VAL A 42 12.95 -6.77 -18.51
CA VAL A 42 12.46 -7.64 -17.42
C VAL A 42 11.02 -7.31 -17.07
N ALA A 43 10.65 -6.04 -16.99
CA ALA A 43 9.26 -5.64 -16.76
C ALA A 43 8.35 -5.99 -17.93
N GLY A 44 8.82 -5.85 -19.17
CA GLY A 44 8.11 -6.25 -20.38
C GLY A 44 7.87 -7.76 -20.45
N LEU A 45 8.90 -8.56 -20.18
CA LEU A 45 8.81 -10.02 -20.14
C LEU A 45 7.93 -10.52 -19.00
N ASN A 46 8.06 -9.95 -17.79
CA ASN A 46 7.22 -10.31 -16.65
C ASN A 46 5.74 -9.97 -16.91
N HIS A 47 5.47 -8.88 -17.60
CA HIS A 47 4.12 -8.50 -18.02
C HIS A 47 3.59 -9.34 -19.19
N ALA A 48 4.42 -9.69 -20.17
CA ALA A 48 4.06 -10.58 -21.28
C ALA A 48 3.72 -11.99 -20.79
N MET A 49 4.50 -12.52 -19.85
CA MET A 49 4.26 -13.81 -19.19
C MET A 49 2.93 -13.84 -18.44
N HIS A 50 2.54 -12.72 -17.82
CA HIS A 50 1.24 -12.57 -17.15
C HIS A 50 0.06 -12.33 -18.11
N LYS A 51 0.28 -11.85 -19.35
CA LYS A 51 -0.78 -11.63 -20.35
C LYS A 51 -1.03 -12.83 -21.27
N MET A 52 -0.01 -13.64 -21.53
CA MET A 52 -0.12 -14.83 -22.38
C MET A 52 -0.53 -16.06 -21.56
N GLY A 53 -1.65 -16.01 -20.83
CA GLY A 53 -2.44 -17.17 -20.38
C GLY A 53 -1.72 -18.40 -19.80
N GLY A 54 -0.47 -18.30 -19.37
CA GLY A 54 0.29 -19.38 -18.79
C GLY A 54 0.01 -19.42 -17.30
N GLU A 55 -1.21 -19.81 -16.93
CA GLU A 55 -1.42 -20.39 -15.61
C GLU A 55 -0.54 -21.64 -15.56
N ASP A 56 0.65 -21.53 -14.96
CA ASP A 56 1.40 -22.71 -14.56
C ASP A 56 0.48 -23.53 -13.64
N PRO A 57 0.02 -24.73 -14.06
CA PRO A 57 -0.90 -25.54 -13.27
C PRO A 57 -0.29 -26.03 -11.95
N ARG A 58 1.00 -25.73 -11.69
CA ARG A 58 1.73 -26.03 -10.45
C ARG A 58 1.95 -24.82 -9.54
N LYS A 59 1.57 -23.60 -9.95
CA LYS A 59 1.66 -22.43 -9.05
C LYS A 59 0.42 -22.44 -8.15
N PRO A 60 0.54 -22.70 -6.84
CA PRO A 60 -0.62 -22.68 -5.97
C PRO A 60 -1.27 -21.30 -6.08
N ILE A 61 -2.55 -21.26 -6.46
CA ILE A 61 -3.36 -20.05 -6.38
C ILE A 61 -3.20 -19.55 -4.95
N LYS A 62 -2.49 -18.43 -4.77
CA LYS A 62 -2.25 -17.84 -3.45
C LYS A 62 -3.63 -17.54 -2.88
N LYS A 63 -4.08 -18.35 -1.90
CA LYS A 63 -5.34 -18.11 -1.20
C LYS A 63 -5.29 -16.72 -0.59
N ILE A 64 -6.13 -15.83 -1.10
CA ILE A 64 -6.30 -14.50 -0.54
C ILE A 64 -6.80 -14.64 0.90
N LYS A 65 -6.07 -14.04 1.84
CA LYS A 65 -6.40 -14.01 3.26
C LYS A 65 -7.64 -13.14 3.48
N LYS A 66 -8.45 -13.47 4.50
CA LYS A 66 -9.57 -12.63 4.93
C LYS A 66 -9.12 -11.73 6.07
N PHE A 67 -9.56 -10.48 6.07
CA PHE A 67 -9.33 -9.56 7.18
C PHE A 67 -10.06 -10.05 8.44
N PRO A 68 -9.50 -9.79 9.64
CA PRO A 68 -10.27 -9.81 10.88
C PRO A 68 -11.45 -8.85 10.82
N LYS A 69 -12.44 -9.05 11.70
CA LYS A 69 -13.59 -8.12 11.80
C LYS A 69 -13.10 -6.70 12.07
N PHE A 70 -13.71 -5.72 11.43
CA PHE A 70 -13.29 -4.32 11.54
C PHE A 70 -13.31 -3.83 12.98
N LYS A 71 -14.31 -4.23 13.76
CA LYS A 71 -14.40 -3.91 15.19
C LYS A 71 -13.13 -4.31 15.96
N ILE A 72 -12.57 -5.49 15.70
CA ILE A 72 -11.37 -5.98 16.39
C ILE A 72 -10.16 -5.11 16.02
N ILE A 73 -10.02 -4.77 14.74
CA ILE A 73 -8.94 -3.90 14.25
C ILE A 73 -9.05 -2.50 14.87
N LYS A 74 -10.25 -1.94 14.92
CA LYS A 74 -10.53 -0.64 15.52
C LYS A 74 -10.26 -0.62 17.02
N ASP A 75 -10.74 -1.63 17.76
CA ASP A 75 -10.57 -1.73 19.21
C ASP A 75 -9.08 -1.87 19.59
N ASN A 76 -8.26 -2.47 18.70
CA ASN A 76 -6.82 -2.60 18.85
C ASN A 76 -6.00 -1.43 18.26
N TYR A 77 -6.64 -0.47 17.61
CA TYR A 77 -5.92 0.66 17.03
C TYR A 77 -5.36 1.56 18.15
N PRO A 78 -4.08 1.99 18.08
CA PRO A 78 -3.48 2.81 19.12
C PRO A 78 -4.26 4.11 19.32
N LYS A 79 -4.74 4.33 20.54
CA LYS A 79 -5.42 5.58 20.91
C LYS A 79 -4.39 6.70 21.01
N ASP A 80 -4.80 7.92 20.69
CA ASP A 80 -3.95 9.09 20.90
C ASP A 80 -3.65 9.28 22.39
N ASN A 81 -2.51 9.90 22.67
CA ASN A 81 -2.06 10.23 24.01
C ASN A 81 -2.97 11.30 24.64
N PRO A 82 -2.95 11.46 25.97
CA PRO A 82 -3.77 12.47 26.66
C PRO A 82 -3.52 13.92 26.21
N ASP A 83 -2.33 14.20 25.66
CA ASP A 83 -1.93 15.50 25.11
C ASP A 83 -2.45 15.73 23.67
N GLY A 84 -3.19 14.77 23.10
CA GLY A 84 -3.70 14.80 21.74
C GLY A 84 -2.68 14.39 20.67
N SER A 85 -1.45 14.04 21.05
CA SER A 85 -0.46 13.50 20.11
C SER A 85 -0.80 12.06 19.74
N HIS A 86 -0.45 11.68 18.51
CA HIS A 86 -0.63 10.31 18.05
C HIS A 86 0.25 9.33 18.83
N ALA A 87 -0.28 8.17 19.18
CA ALA A 87 0.52 7.15 19.85
C ALA A 87 1.64 6.60 18.96
N HIS A 88 2.79 6.36 19.59
CA HIS A 88 3.96 5.72 18.99
C HIS A 88 4.06 4.31 19.58
N PRO A 89 3.40 3.30 18.97
CA PRO A 89 3.34 1.96 19.56
C PRO A 89 4.63 1.15 19.41
N SER A 90 5.59 1.63 18.61
CA SER A 90 6.92 1.04 18.52
C SER A 90 7.89 1.74 19.46
N LYS A 91 8.82 0.96 20.03
CA LYS A 91 10.00 1.44 20.76
C LYS A 91 10.97 2.19 19.85
N ASP A 92 10.91 1.94 18.54
CA ASP A 92 11.76 2.61 17.58
C ASP A 92 11.25 4.04 17.34
N GLY A 93 12.16 5.02 17.44
CA GLY A 93 11.86 6.46 17.35
C GLY A 93 11.55 6.98 15.94
N TYR A 94 10.83 6.22 15.11
CA TYR A 94 10.49 6.65 13.76
C TYR A 94 9.51 7.83 13.78
N LYS A 95 9.73 8.82 12.92
CA LYS A 95 8.83 9.99 12.83
C LYS A 95 7.48 9.64 12.18
N ASN A 96 7.48 8.76 11.18
CA ASN A 96 6.28 8.39 10.44
C ASN A 96 5.58 7.20 11.11
N GLN A 97 4.43 7.46 11.72
CA GLN A 97 3.72 6.47 12.54
C GLN A 97 2.51 5.84 11.84
N CYS A 98 2.09 6.31 10.67
CA CYS A 98 0.86 5.84 10.00
C CYS A 98 0.86 4.32 9.74
N ALA A 99 1.88 3.82 9.06
CA ALA A 99 2.03 2.39 8.78
C ALA A 99 2.28 1.57 10.05
N ILE A 100 2.98 2.14 11.03
CA ILE A 100 3.31 1.47 12.30
C ILE A 100 2.04 1.28 13.12
N ARG A 101 1.18 2.29 13.23
CA ARG A 101 -0.11 2.22 13.96
C ARG A 101 -1.07 1.24 13.33
N VAL A 102 -1.21 1.27 12.00
CA VAL A 102 -2.02 0.27 11.26
C VAL A 102 -1.44 -1.12 11.44
N GLY A 103 -0.12 -1.26 11.30
CA GLY A 103 0.61 -2.51 11.51
C GLY A 103 0.42 -3.12 12.88
N TYR A 104 0.54 -2.29 13.92
CA TYR A 104 0.25 -2.65 15.30
C TYR A 104 -1.17 -3.19 15.44
N ALA A 105 -2.16 -2.44 14.95
CA ALA A 105 -3.57 -2.81 15.04
C ALA A 105 -3.86 -4.14 14.35
N LEU A 106 -3.29 -4.35 13.14
CA LEU A 106 -3.42 -5.59 12.38
C LEU A 106 -2.79 -6.77 13.12
N LYS A 107 -1.54 -6.64 13.59
CA LYS A 107 -0.84 -7.70 14.32
C LYS A 107 -1.57 -8.09 15.60
N LYS A 108 -2.02 -7.10 16.39
CA LYS A 108 -2.85 -7.32 17.59
C LYS A 108 -4.20 -7.99 17.28
N SER A 109 -4.71 -7.81 16.07
CA SER A 109 -5.97 -8.41 15.60
C SER A 109 -5.80 -9.79 14.98
N GLY A 110 -4.61 -10.38 15.06
CA GLY A 110 -4.32 -11.73 14.57
C GLY A 110 -3.88 -11.79 13.10
N VAL A 111 -3.52 -10.65 12.49
CA VAL A 111 -2.90 -10.66 11.16
C VAL A 111 -1.44 -11.05 11.26
N ASP A 112 -1.08 -12.11 10.54
CA ASP A 112 0.30 -12.53 10.39
C ASP A 112 1.03 -11.69 9.33
N ILE A 113 1.92 -10.80 9.81
CA ILE A 113 2.74 -9.87 9.03
C ILE A 113 4.14 -10.46 8.74
N SER A 114 4.44 -11.71 9.12
CA SER A 114 5.75 -12.34 8.91
C SER A 114 6.24 -12.32 7.45
N SER A 115 5.31 -12.39 6.50
CA SER A 115 5.57 -12.31 5.05
C SER A 115 5.82 -10.90 4.51
N TYR A 116 5.75 -9.87 5.34
CA TYR A 116 6.07 -8.50 4.95
C TYR A 116 7.61 -8.31 4.94
N ASP A 117 8.08 -7.32 4.17
CA ASP A 117 9.51 -7.05 4.00
C ASP A 117 10.20 -6.78 5.35
N PRO A 118 11.15 -7.63 5.79
CA PRO A 118 11.81 -7.48 7.10
C PRO A 118 12.72 -6.25 7.17
N THR A 119 13.18 -5.72 6.04
CA THR A 119 14.01 -4.50 6.01
C THR A 119 13.18 -3.23 6.26
N ASN A 120 11.85 -3.33 6.09
CA ASN A 120 10.90 -2.23 6.21
C ASN A 120 9.99 -2.33 7.44
N GLN A 121 10.49 -2.95 8.50
CA GLN A 121 9.75 -3.13 9.75
C GLN A 121 10.44 -2.43 10.92
N THR A 122 9.68 -2.17 11.98
CA THR A 122 10.22 -1.89 13.31
C THR A 122 10.79 -3.16 13.94
N SER A 123 11.52 -3.02 15.04
CA SER A 123 12.04 -4.13 15.84
C SER A 123 10.95 -5.10 16.31
N GLU A 124 9.71 -4.63 16.50
CA GLU A 124 8.55 -5.46 16.82
C GLU A 124 7.85 -6.06 15.60
N GLY A 125 8.33 -5.80 14.38
CA GLY A 125 7.76 -6.30 13.13
C GLY A 125 6.61 -5.46 12.58
N TYR A 126 6.48 -4.18 12.95
CA TYR A 126 5.45 -3.30 12.40
C TYR A 126 5.93 -2.64 11.09
N PRO A 127 5.14 -2.63 10.01
CA PRO A 127 5.48 -1.94 8.78
C PRO A 127 5.77 -0.45 8.97
N ARG A 128 6.85 0.05 8.35
CA ARG A 128 7.24 1.47 8.45
C ARG A 128 6.77 2.33 7.27
N TRP A 129 6.51 1.72 6.12
CA TRP A 129 6.17 2.45 4.90
C TRP A 129 4.71 2.24 4.48
N SER A 130 3.96 3.34 4.36
CA SER A 130 2.53 3.34 4.02
C SER A 130 2.23 2.66 2.68
N LYS A 131 2.97 3.00 1.62
CA LYS A 131 2.82 2.39 0.30
C LYS A 131 3.24 0.92 0.30
N GLY A 132 4.30 0.57 1.00
CA GLY A 132 4.75 -0.81 1.15
C GLY A 132 3.68 -1.68 1.81
N LEU A 133 3.09 -1.20 2.90
CA LEU A 133 1.98 -1.88 3.58
C LEU A 133 0.76 -2.01 2.66
N ALA A 134 0.38 -0.96 1.94
CA ALA A 134 -0.73 -1.00 0.98
C ALA A 134 -0.52 -2.05 -0.13
N MET A 135 0.69 -2.14 -0.67
CA MET A 135 1.04 -3.16 -1.68
C MET A 135 1.02 -4.58 -1.10
N TRP A 136 1.48 -4.76 0.13
CA TRP A 136 1.43 -6.05 0.81
C TRP A 136 -0.03 -6.47 1.10
N LEU A 137 -0.88 -5.55 1.54
CA LEU A 137 -2.32 -5.78 1.71
C LEU A 137 -2.97 -6.18 0.40
N ARG A 138 -2.66 -5.48 -0.70
CA ARG A 138 -3.14 -5.83 -2.04
C ARG A 138 -2.77 -7.27 -2.42
N SER A 139 -1.51 -7.67 -2.20
CA SER A 139 -1.04 -9.02 -2.55
C SER A 139 -1.60 -10.13 -1.65
N ASN A 140 -1.96 -9.84 -0.41
CA ASN A 140 -2.34 -10.86 0.58
C ASN A 140 -3.85 -10.91 0.86
N TYR A 141 -4.53 -9.78 0.79
CA TYR A 141 -5.94 -9.60 1.15
C TYR A 141 -6.83 -9.17 -0.02
N GLY A 142 -6.24 -9.04 -1.21
CA GLY A 142 -6.97 -8.79 -2.45
C GLY A 142 -6.93 -7.34 -2.89
N GLU A 143 -7.43 -7.12 -4.10
CA GLU A 143 -7.44 -5.81 -4.76
C GLU A 143 -8.28 -4.78 -3.99
N PRO A 144 -7.73 -3.58 -3.69
CA PRO A 144 -8.52 -2.50 -3.13
C PRO A 144 -9.50 -1.95 -4.17
N ILE A 145 -10.57 -1.35 -3.67
CA ILE A 145 -11.41 -0.45 -4.47
C ILE A 145 -10.65 0.86 -4.62
N ILE A 146 -10.25 1.21 -5.85
CA ILE A 146 -9.55 2.46 -6.15
C ILE A 146 -10.58 3.52 -6.56
N ARG A 147 -10.54 4.70 -5.93
CA ARG A 147 -11.41 5.84 -6.22
C ARG A 147 -10.63 7.15 -6.16
N THR A 148 -11.17 8.19 -6.80
CA THR A 148 -10.74 9.57 -6.53
C THR A 148 -11.17 9.98 -5.12
N GLN A 149 -10.48 10.97 -4.53
CA GLN A 149 -10.81 11.47 -3.19
C GLN A 149 -12.27 11.95 -3.10
N GLU A 150 -12.73 12.73 -4.09
CA GLU A 150 -14.09 13.27 -4.15
C GLU A 150 -15.17 12.17 -4.10
N HIS A 151 -15.00 11.11 -4.88
CA HIS A 151 -15.94 9.98 -4.89
C HIS A 151 -15.86 9.18 -3.60
N PHE A 152 -14.67 9.02 -3.04
CA PHE A 152 -14.51 8.33 -1.77
C PHE A 152 -15.20 9.09 -0.64
N ASP A 153 -15.08 10.42 -0.62
CA ASP A 153 -15.70 11.33 0.35
C ASP A 153 -17.22 11.17 0.45
N LEU A 154 -17.89 10.94 -0.67
CA LEU A 154 -19.33 10.66 -0.71
C LEU A 154 -19.68 9.28 -0.14
N TYR A 155 -18.76 8.32 -0.23
CA TYR A 155 -18.96 6.95 0.19
C TYR A 155 -18.71 6.75 1.68
N TRP A 156 -17.57 7.21 2.21
CA TRP A 156 -17.21 6.91 3.60
C TRP A 156 -18.01 7.70 4.65
N LYS A 157 -18.48 8.90 4.30
CA LYS A 157 -19.41 9.67 5.13
C LYS A 157 -20.74 8.93 5.37
N LYS A 158 -21.13 8.01 4.48
CA LYS A 158 -22.36 7.20 4.59
C LYS A 158 -22.22 5.95 5.47
N GLY A 159 -21.09 5.78 6.15
CA GLY A 159 -20.90 4.65 7.08
C GLY A 159 -19.89 3.60 6.63
N ALA A 160 -19.04 3.90 5.64
CA ALA A 160 -18.00 2.95 5.24
C ALA A 160 -16.99 2.73 6.38
N GLN A 161 -16.46 1.51 6.45
CA GLN A 161 -15.47 1.11 7.43
C GLN A 161 -14.47 0.13 6.81
N GLY A 162 -13.21 0.27 7.17
CA GLY A 162 -12.13 -0.53 6.60
C GLY A 162 -10.78 0.16 6.64
N LEU A 163 -9.88 -0.26 5.76
CA LEU A 163 -8.55 0.32 5.59
C LEU A 163 -8.51 1.19 4.35
N ILE A 164 -7.78 2.30 4.43
CA ILE A 164 -7.49 3.16 3.31
C ILE A 164 -5.99 3.36 3.14
N TYR A 165 -5.56 3.48 1.89
CA TYR A 165 -4.29 4.11 1.54
C TYR A 165 -4.57 5.31 0.65
N GLN A 166 -4.04 6.46 1.06
CA GLN A 166 -4.11 7.74 0.38
C GLN A 166 -2.81 7.92 -0.40
N ALA A 167 -2.88 7.78 -1.73
CA ALA A 167 -1.74 8.02 -2.58
C ALA A 167 -1.33 9.50 -2.52
N PRO A 168 -0.01 9.79 -2.55
CA PRO A 168 0.46 11.17 -2.43
C PRO A 168 -0.16 12.05 -3.52
N PRO A 169 -0.59 13.29 -3.20
CA PRO A 169 -1.07 14.22 -4.20
C PRO A 169 0.05 14.58 -5.18
N LYS A 170 -0.31 15.13 -6.34
CA LYS A 170 0.64 15.51 -7.40
C LYS A 170 1.69 16.48 -6.84
N GLY A 171 2.96 16.08 -6.84
CA GLY A 171 4.07 16.87 -6.27
C GLY A 171 4.49 16.49 -4.84
N SER A 172 3.80 15.54 -4.20
CA SER A 172 4.21 14.93 -2.93
C SER A 172 4.76 13.52 -3.17
N THR A 173 5.61 13.05 -2.25
CA THR A 173 6.14 11.67 -2.22
C THR A 173 5.59 10.86 -1.06
N VAL A 174 4.86 11.49 -0.13
CA VAL A 174 4.39 10.87 1.11
C VAL A 174 2.92 10.50 0.99
N GLY A 175 2.64 9.20 0.96
CA GLY A 175 1.29 8.65 1.07
C GLY A 175 0.92 8.36 2.53
N HIS A 176 -0.38 8.29 2.83
CA HIS A 176 -0.90 7.96 4.16
C HIS A 176 -1.63 6.63 4.14
N ILE A 177 -1.57 5.86 5.22
CA ILE A 177 -2.38 4.65 5.37
C ILE A 177 -3.07 4.69 6.73
N ASP A 178 -4.35 4.34 6.76
CA ASP A 178 -5.14 4.42 7.99
C ASP A 178 -6.36 3.49 7.99
N ILE A 179 -7.02 3.40 9.14
CA ILE A 179 -8.39 2.88 9.25
C ILE A 179 -9.40 4.02 9.13
N ILE A 180 -10.54 3.72 8.52
CA ILE A 180 -11.72 4.60 8.51
C ILE A 180 -12.91 3.92 9.16
N TYR A 181 -13.78 4.72 9.75
CA TYR A 181 -15.06 4.27 10.28
C TYR A 181 -16.14 5.31 10.06
N GLY A 182 -17.39 4.83 10.02
CA GLY A 182 -18.55 5.63 9.65
C GLY A 182 -18.67 6.97 10.38
N GLY A 183 -19.26 7.94 9.68
CA GLY A 183 -19.41 9.31 10.17
C GLY A 183 -18.20 10.21 9.89
N GLY A 184 -17.35 9.85 8.91
CA GLY A 184 -16.21 10.67 8.50
C GLY A 184 -15.05 10.67 9.50
N LYS A 185 -14.89 9.58 10.27
CA LYS A 185 -13.86 9.46 11.31
C LYS A 185 -12.74 8.51 10.88
N THR A 186 -11.51 8.85 11.24
CA THR A 186 -10.30 8.07 10.92
C THR A 186 -9.53 7.73 12.17
N GLY A 187 -8.62 6.76 12.07
CA GLY A 187 -7.75 6.37 13.19
C GLY A 187 -6.76 7.46 13.58
N SER A 188 -6.10 8.08 12.60
CA SER A 188 -5.11 9.14 12.81
C SER A 188 -5.38 10.39 11.97
N GLY A 189 -5.77 10.22 10.70
CA GLY A 189 -6.02 11.36 9.84
C GLY A 189 -6.52 10.98 8.45
N TYR A 190 -7.10 12.00 7.79
CA TYR A 190 -7.52 11.96 6.40
C TYR A 190 -6.96 13.18 5.69
N TYR A 191 -6.32 13.00 4.54
CA TYR A 191 -5.48 14.02 3.90
C TYR A 191 -5.80 14.10 2.40
N SER A 192 -5.29 15.14 1.74
CA SER A 192 -5.43 15.21 0.27
C SER A 192 -4.66 14.07 -0.40
N ALA A 193 -5.31 13.40 -1.33
CA ALA A 193 -4.79 12.25 -2.04
C ALA A 193 -5.12 12.34 -3.53
N SER A 194 -4.20 11.89 -4.39
CA SER A 194 -4.52 11.74 -5.81
C SER A 194 -5.53 10.61 -6.02
N GLU A 195 -5.41 9.55 -5.22
CA GLU A 195 -6.23 8.35 -5.29
C GLU A 195 -6.35 7.73 -3.89
N ILE A 196 -7.50 7.11 -3.63
CA ILE A 196 -7.79 6.36 -2.42
C ILE A 196 -7.92 4.89 -2.78
N TRP A 197 -7.11 4.06 -2.14
CA TRP A 197 -7.21 2.60 -2.18
C TRP A 197 -7.95 2.15 -0.94
N TYR A 198 -9.11 1.52 -1.12
CA TYR A 198 -9.99 1.17 -0.02
C TYR A 198 -10.23 -0.33 0.06
N TRP A 199 -9.95 -0.92 1.22
CA TRP A 199 -10.34 -2.28 1.56
C TRP A 199 -11.53 -2.23 2.51
N PRO A 200 -12.76 -2.57 2.04
CA PRO A 200 -13.91 -2.66 2.91
C PRO A 200 -13.75 -3.82 3.90
N ILE A 201 -13.98 -3.55 5.18
CA ILE A 201 -13.93 -4.57 6.24
C ILE A 201 -15.23 -4.51 7.02
N LYS A 202 -15.88 -5.66 7.22
CA LYS A 202 -17.13 -5.77 7.98
C LYS A 202 -16.87 -5.89 9.48
#